data_AF-W1YLZ2-F1
#
_entry.id   AF-W1YLZ2-F1
#
_cell.length_a   1.000
_cell.length_b   1.000
_cell.length_c   1.000
_cell.angle_alpha   90.00
_cell.angle_beta   90.00
_cell.angle_gamma   90.00
#
_symmetry.space_group_name_H-M   'P 1'
#
loop_
_entity.id
_entity.type
_entity.pdbx_description
1 polymer ?
#
loop_
_entity_poly.entity_id
_entity_poly.type
_entity_poly.pdbx_seq_one_letter_code
_entity_poly.pdbx_strand_id
1 'polypeptide(L)' 'MTPALVYFLIAGSVPEYTHGWGIPTATDIAFAIGVIMMLGKRVSQAMKAFLSALAVIDDLIAIIVIAIFY' A
#
# COMPACT_ATOMS: atom_id res chain seq x y z
N MET A 1 -4.93 0.44 6.27
CA MET A 1 -5.49 1.46 7.20
C MET A 1 -4.55 1.84 8.34
N THR A 2 -3.79 0.90 8.91
CA THR A 2 -2.78 1.19 9.96
C THR A 2 -1.76 2.28 9.57
N PRO A 3 -1.22 2.33 8.33
CA PRO A 3 -0.28 3.39 7.93
C PRO A 3 -0.89 4.80 7.89
N ALA A 4 -2.14 4.91 7.42
CA ALA A 4 -2.87 6.18 7.39
C ALA A 4 -3.12 6.73 8.81
N LEU A 5 -3.46 5.85 9.75
CA LEU A 5 -3.67 6.23 11.16
C LEU A 5 -2.36 6.74 11.79
N VAL A 6 -1.25 6.05 11.54
CA VAL A 6 0.08 6.46 12.03
C VAL A 6 0.49 7.80 11.43
N TYR A 7 0.25 8.01 10.13
CA TYR A 7 0.49 9.29 9.48
C TYR A 7 -0.33 10.42 10.11
N PHE A 8 -1.61 10.20 10.36
CA PHE A 8 -2.48 11.20 10.98
C PHE A 8 -2.01 11.57 12.40
N LEU A 9 -1.57 10.58 13.19
CA LEU A 9 -1.04 10.80 14.53
C LEU A 9 0.28 11.58 14.53
N ILE A 10 1.12 11.42 13.49
CA ILE A 10 2.42 12.10 13.39
C ILE A 10 2.28 13.49 12.74
N ALA A 11 1.52 13.61 11.66
CA ALA A 11 1.33 14.87 10.93
C ALA A 11 0.50 15.89 11.72
N GLY A 12 -0.35 15.44 12.65
CA GLY A 12 -1.20 16.30 13.45
C GLY A 12 -2.26 17.03 12.63
N SER A 13 -2.70 18.19 13.10
CA SER A 13 -3.78 19.00 12.49
C SER A 13 -3.29 20.11 11.55
N VAL A 14 -2.07 19.99 11.03
CA VAL A 14 -1.49 20.99 10.12
C VAL A 14 -2.25 20.96 8.78
N PRO A 15 -2.89 22.07 8.34
CA PRO A 15 -3.81 22.07 7.19
C PRO A 15 -3.20 21.62 5.86
N GLU A 16 -1.89 21.79 5.68
CA GLU A 16 -1.17 21.35 4.47
C GLU A 16 -0.97 19.82 4.40
N TYR A 17 -0.93 19.14 5.55
CA TYR A 17 -0.64 17.70 5.62
C TYR A 17 -1.89 16.84 5.84
N THR A 18 -3.06 17.44 6.12
CA THR A 18 -4.34 16.70 6.26
C THR A 18 -4.72 15.96 4.99
N HIS A 19 -4.30 16.47 3.83
CA HIS A 19 -4.46 15.87 2.52
C HIS A 19 -3.29 14.93 2.17
N GLY A 20 -2.46 14.46 3.11
CA GLY A 20 -1.39 13.50 2.79
C GLY A 20 -1.69 12.04 3.17
N TRP A 21 -2.83 11.77 3.80
CA TRP A 21 -3.07 10.52 4.51
C TRP A 21 -3.18 9.27 3.62
N GLY A 22 -3.51 9.44 2.33
CA GLY A 22 -3.55 8.35 1.35
C GLY A 22 -2.18 7.94 0.78
N ILE A 23 -1.16 8.79 0.92
CA ILE A 23 0.21 8.54 0.42
C ILE A 23 0.85 7.29 1.08
N PRO A 24 0.87 7.13 2.42
CA PRO A 24 1.53 6.00 3.07
C PRO A 24 0.78 4.67 2.94
N THR A 25 -0.44 4.68 2.38
CA THR A 25 -1.21 3.45 2.15
C THR A 25 -0.94 2.80 0.80
N ALA A 26 -0.31 3.50 -0.14
CA ALA A 26 0.04 2.92 -1.44
C ALA A 26 1.23 1.95 -1.30
N THR A 27 1.15 0.80 -1.99
CA THR A 27 2.23 -0.20 -2.04
C THR A 27 2.74 -0.34 -3.47
N ASP A 28 4.04 -0.24 -3.71
CA ASP A 28 4.58 -0.45 -5.07
C ASP A 28 4.55 -1.94 -5.46
N ILE A 29 3.58 -2.31 -6.30
CA ILE A 29 3.40 -3.69 -6.79
C ILE A 29 4.58 -4.20 -7.61
N ALA A 30 5.24 -3.35 -8.40
CA ALA A 30 6.35 -3.77 -9.26
C ALA A 30 7.57 -4.12 -8.42
N PHE A 31 7.84 -3.32 -7.38
CA PHE A 31 8.89 -3.61 -6.41
C PHE A 31 8.58 -4.88 -5.60
N ALA A 32 7.35 -5.01 -5.09
CA ALA A 32 6.93 -6.18 -4.31
C ALA A 32 7.06 -7.49 -5.10
N ILE A 33 6.58 -7.52 -6.34
CA ILE A 33 6.73 -8.69 -7.23
C ILE A 33 8.20 -8.95 -7.54
N GLY A 34 8.99 -7.91 -7.80
CA GLY A 34 10.44 -8.04 -8.03
C GLY A 34 11.15 -8.74 -6.86
N VAL A 35 10.88 -8.33 -5.62
CA VAL A 35 11.45 -8.95 -4.42
C VAL A 35 10.96 -10.40 -4.24
N ILE A 36 9.68 -10.67 -4.48
CA ILE A 36 9.11 -12.02 -4.41
C ILE A 36 9.76 -12.96 -5.43
N MET A 37 10.07 -12.45 -6.63
CA MET A 37 10.78 -13.21 -7.67
C MET A 37 12.23 -13.48 -7.27
N MET A 38 12.92 -12.52 -6.66
CA MET A 38 14.30 -12.68 -6.17
C MET A 38 14.43 -13.72 -5.04
N LEU A 39 13.39 -13.90 -4.21
CA LEU A 39 13.35 -14.92 -3.17
C LEU A 39 13.26 -16.36 -3.73
N GLY A 40 12.98 -16.52 -5.02
CA GLY A 40 13.14 -17.78 -5.76
C GLY A 40 12.32 -18.93 -5.17
N LYS A 41 13.00 -20.00 -4.74
CA LYS A 41 12.39 -21.22 -4.16
C LYS A 41 12.03 -21.12 -2.68
N ARG A 42 12.41 -20.03 -1.99
CA ARG A 42 12.12 -19.85 -0.55
C ARG A 42 10.66 -19.53 -0.26
N VAL A 43 9.92 -19.13 -1.30
CA VAL A 43 8.51 -18.73 -1.21
C VAL A 43 7.68 -19.68 -2.06
N SER A 44 6.65 -20.29 -1.47
CA SER A 44 5.75 -21.21 -2.17
C SER A 44 4.97 -20.50 -3.26
N GLN A 45 4.56 -21.22 -4.32
CA GLN A 45 3.77 -20.61 -5.39
C GLN A 45 2.43 -20.04 -4.90
N ALA A 46 1.83 -20.69 -3.89
CA ALA A 46 0.63 -20.17 -3.24
C ALA A 46 0.86 -18.81 -2.57
N MET A 47 2.00 -18.62 -1.91
CA MET A 47 2.34 -17.34 -1.26
C MET A 47 2.60 -16.24 -2.28
N LYS A 48 3.22 -16.56 -3.43
CA LYS A 48 3.41 -15.57 -4.52
C LYS A 48 2.07 -15.11 -5.07
N ALA A 49 1.16 -16.05 -5.34
CA ALA A 49 -0.19 -15.74 -5.82
C ALA A 49 -0.97 -14.89 -4.80
N PHE A 50 -0.89 -15.24 -3.51
CA PHE A 50 -1.54 -14.50 -2.44
C PHE A 50 -1.01 -13.06 -2.31
N LEU A 51 0.31 -12.88 -2.26
CA LEU A 51 0.93 -11.56 -2.14
C LEU A 51 0.65 -10.68 -3.36
N SER A 52 0.68 -11.25 -4.58
CA SER A 52 0.28 -10.52 -5.79
C SER A 52 -1.18 -10.08 -5.72
N ALA A 53 -2.09 -10.95 -5.27
CA ALA A 53 -3.50 -10.60 -5.14
C ALA A 53 -3.73 -9.51 -4.07
N LEU A 54 -3.05 -9.61 -2.92
CA LEU A 54 -3.11 -8.61 -1.86
C LEU A 54 -2.61 -7.24 -2.36
N ALA A 55 -1.49 -7.21 -3.08
CA ALA A 55 -0.93 -5.97 -3.62
C ALA A 55 -1.88 -5.29 -4.62
N VAL A 56 -2.51 -6.05 -5.53
CA VAL A 56 -3.49 -5.51 -6.48
C VAL A 56 -4.71 -4.94 -5.76
N ILE A 57 -5.20 -5.62 -4.71
CA ILE A 57 -6.36 -5.15 -3.95
C ILE A 57 -6.04 -3.84 -3.20
N ASP A 58 -4.87 -3.76 -2.56
CA ASP A 58 -4.45 -2.55 -1.85
C ASP A 58 -4.32 -1.35 -2.79
N ASP A 59 -3.78 -1.52 -4.01
CA ASP A 59 -3.69 -0.47 -5.03
C ASP A 59 -5.07 0.00 -5.52
N LEU A 60 -6.01 -0.94 -5.75
CA LEU A 60 -7.38 -0.59 -6.12
C LEU A 60 -8.08 0.22 -5.03
N ILE A 61 -7.92 -0.18 -3.77
CA ILE A 61 -8.47 0.56 -2.62
C ILE A 61 -7.85 1.95 -2.53
N ALA A 62 -6.53 2.07 -2.71
CA ALA A 62 -5.85 3.36 -2.68
C ALA A 62 -6.36 4.30 -3.79
N ILE A 63 -6.52 3.81 -5.02
CA ILE A 63 -7.07 4.59 -6.14
C ILE A 63 -8.50 5.05 -5.85
N ILE A 64 -9.36 4.17 -5.32
CA ILE A 64 -10.75 4.53 -4.96
C ILE A 64 -10.77 5.60 -3.88
N VAL A 65 -9.92 5.46 -2.85
CA VAL A 65 -9.81 6.46 -1.77
C VAL A 65 -9.35 7.81 -2.33
N ILE A 66 -8.33 7.82 -3.19
CA ILE A 66 -7.88 9.06 -3.85
C ILE A 66 -9.04 9.65 -4.65
N ALA A 67 -9.71 8.88 -5.51
CA ALA A 67 -10.79 9.38 -6.37
C ALA A 67 -12.01 9.95 -5.62
N ILE A 68 -12.25 9.54 -4.37
CA ILE A 68 -13.39 10.01 -3.56
C ILE A 68 -13.02 11.20 -2.67
N PHE A 69 -11.82 11.19 -2.09
CA PHE A 69 -11.42 12.15 -1.07
C PHE A 69 -10.55 13.30 -1.58
N TYR A 70 -10.05 13.21 -2.82
CA TYR A 70 -9.16 14.17 -3.46
C TYR A 70 -9.67 14.56 -4.84
#